data_AF-A0AAU0SE24-F1
#
_entry.id   AF-A0AAU0SE24-F1
#
_cell.length_a   1.000
_cell.length_b   1.000
_cell.length_c   1.000
_cell.angle_alpha   90.00
_cell.angle_beta   90.00
_cell.angle_gamma   90.00
#
_symmetry.space_group_name_H-M   'P 1'
#
loop_
_entity.id
_entity.type
_entity.pdbx_description
1 polymer ?
#
loop_
_entity_poly.entity_id
_entity_poly.type
_entity_poly.pdbx_seq_one_letter_code
_entity_poly.pdbx_strand_id
1 'polypeptide(L)'
;MTPSWLNEKDSDEWRWAAGYLSSRCSSSLQDKLSLLADVDFSRLVRSIHALESEAEGVKLIERLRNAIRQRRYRLSKGGRKTCSFTLPLETKTTLKRLAKLNKTTETALIERLIEGAVQVASIQKEAMRREAQMTKVIHNSRKLEQELDKVRIDETKKQLHHCMKQLARWESFLKEELPELSLEDEAAAAALAEKRLRVIQEAINAAVAKNEMLSPRSI
;
A
#
# COMPACT_ATOMS: atom_id res chain seq x y z
N MET A 1 7.89 -59.50 2.67
CA MET A 1 7.54 -58.36 3.57
C MET A 1 7.28 -57.16 2.68
N THR A 2 6.29 -56.31 2.96
CA THR A 2 6.06 -55.13 2.12
C THR A 2 7.21 -54.12 2.29
N PRO A 3 7.72 -53.50 1.21
CA PRO A 3 8.78 -52.50 1.33
C PRO A 3 8.24 -51.27 2.07
N SER A 4 8.84 -50.94 3.22
CA SER A 4 8.39 -49.85 4.11
C SER A 4 8.38 -48.45 3.49
N TRP A 5 8.95 -48.30 2.30
CA TRP A 5 9.06 -47.04 1.57
C TRP A 5 7.96 -46.84 0.51
N LEU A 6 7.17 -47.85 0.18
CA LEU A 6 6.11 -47.79 -0.83
C LEU A 6 4.73 -47.85 -0.13
N ASN A 7 3.83 -46.93 -0.46
CA ASN A 7 2.53 -46.86 0.21
C ASN A 7 1.49 -47.76 -0.50
N GLU A 8 1.05 -48.82 0.17
CA GLU A 8 0.03 -49.75 -0.35
C GLU A 8 -1.32 -49.07 -0.61
N LYS A 9 -1.67 -48.06 0.20
CA LYS A 9 -2.95 -47.35 0.10
C LYS A 9 -3.00 -46.33 -1.04
N ASP A 10 -1.87 -46.01 -1.65
CA ASP A 10 -1.77 -45.03 -2.73
C ASP A 10 -1.63 -45.74 -4.09
N SER A 11 -2.78 -46.00 -4.72
CA SER A 11 -2.84 -46.69 -6.02
C SER A 11 -2.11 -45.99 -7.14
N ASP A 12 -2.03 -44.66 -7.09
CA ASP A 12 -1.38 -43.88 -8.13
C ASP A 12 0.15 -43.89 -7.96
N GLU A 13 0.63 -44.02 -6.72
CA GLU A 13 2.05 -44.17 -6.42
C GLU A 13 2.58 -45.55 -6.85
N TRP A 14 1.90 -46.64 -6.46
CA TRP A 14 2.42 -47.97 -6.78
C TRP A 14 2.21 -48.35 -8.25
N ARG A 15 1.13 -47.91 -8.90
CA ARG A 15 0.99 -48.08 -10.37
C ARG A 15 2.07 -47.33 -11.13
N TRP A 16 2.44 -46.13 -10.67
CA TRP A 16 3.56 -45.41 -11.26
C TRP A 16 4.90 -46.08 -11.00
N ALA A 17 5.11 -46.64 -9.81
CA ALA A 17 6.32 -47.41 -9.51
C ALA A 17 6.45 -48.63 -10.43
N ALA A 18 5.34 -49.33 -10.72
CA ALA A 18 5.31 -50.42 -11.69
C ALA A 18 5.71 -49.97 -13.10
N GLY A 19 5.14 -48.84 -13.58
CA GLY A 19 5.51 -48.25 -14.87
C GLY A 19 6.95 -47.73 -14.93
N TYR A 20 7.47 -47.22 -13.81
CA TYR A 20 8.87 -46.79 -13.70
C TYR A 20 9.82 -47.99 -13.82
N LEU A 21 9.48 -49.12 -13.18
CA LEU A 21 10.27 -50.34 -13.29
C LEU A 21 10.21 -50.89 -14.71
N SER A 22 9.02 -51.07 -15.32
CA SER A 22 8.91 -51.63 -16.67
C SER A 22 9.66 -50.81 -17.73
N SER A 23 9.67 -49.47 -17.61
CA SER A 23 10.35 -48.59 -18.56
C SER A 23 11.87 -48.48 -18.38
N ARG A 24 12.41 -48.83 -17.20
CA ARG A 24 13.83 -48.66 -16.85
C ARG A 24 14.55 -49.98 -16.57
N CYS A 25 13.83 -51.10 -16.63
CA CYS A 25 14.36 -52.44 -16.48
C CYS A 25 15.15 -52.84 -17.74
N SER A 26 16.38 -53.33 -17.55
CA SER A 26 17.18 -53.92 -18.62
C SER A 26 16.54 -55.21 -19.11
N SER A 27 16.84 -55.61 -20.35
CA SER A 27 16.35 -56.86 -20.92
C SER A 27 16.74 -58.09 -20.08
N SER A 28 17.87 -58.04 -19.36
CA SER A 28 18.32 -59.08 -18.43
C SER A 28 17.41 -59.25 -17.20
N LEU A 29 16.68 -58.21 -16.80
CA LEU A 29 15.87 -58.17 -15.59
C LEU A 29 14.36 -58.28 -15.86
N GLN A 30 13.94 -58.26 -17.14
CA GLN A 30 12.53 -58.26 -17.53
C GLN A 30 11.78 -59.51 -17.06
N ASP A 31 12.43 -60.67 -17.05
CA ASP A 31 11.84 -61.94 -16.61
C ASP A 31 11.48 -61.95 -15.11
N LYS A 32 12.00 -60.99 -14.33
CA LYS A 32 11.70 -60.81 -12.90
C LYS A 32 10.50 -59.89 -12.67
N LEU A 33 10.07 -59.16 -13.69
CA LEU A 33 8.91 -58.29 -13.63
C LEU A 33 7.63 -59.07 -13.94
N SER A 34 6.67 -58.98 -13.03
CA SER A 34 5.32 -59.48 -13.28
C SER A 34 4.62 -58.54 -14.27
N LEU A 35 4.05 -59.11 -15.34
CA LEU A 35 3.21 -58.36 -16.30
C LEU A 35 1.98 -57.68 -15.66
N LEU A 36 1.63 -58.08 -14.44
CA LEU A 36 0.49 -57.58 -13.66
C LEU A 36 0.94 -56.75 -12.44
N ALA A 37 2.18 -56.26 -12.43
CA ALA A 37 2.72 -55.42 -11.35
C ALA A 37 2.03 -54.05 -11.25
N ASP A 38 1.32 -53.61 -12.29
CA ASP A 38 0.54 -52.37 -12.36
C ASP A 38 -0.94 -52.52 -11.94
N VAL A 39 -1.40 -53.78 -11.79
CA VAL A 39 -2.76 -54.13 -11.37
C VAL A 39 -2.80 -54.64 -9.93
N ASP A 40 -1.75 -55.34 -9.47
CA ASP A 40 -1.71 -55.98 -8.16
C ASP A 40 -0.44 -55.59 -7.38
N PHE A 41 -0.66 -54.88 -6.26
CA PHE A 41 0.41 -54.45 -5.35
C PHE A 41 1.26 -55.62 -4.84
N SER A 42 0.64 -56.78 -4.57
CA SER A 42 1.38 -57.95 -4.10
C SER A 42 2.34 -58.48 -5.16
N ARG A 43 1.99 -58.37 -6.44
CA ARG A 43 2.87 -58.77 -7.56
C ARG A 43 4.00 -57.78 -7.76
N LEU A 44 3.72 -56.49 -7.60
CA LEU A 44 4.77 -55.47 -7.60
C LEU A 44 5.81 -55.72 -6.51
N VAL A 45 5.37 -56.03 -5.28
CA VAL A 45 6.26 -56.34 -4.16
C VAL A 45 7.11 -57.57 -4.44
N ARG A 46 6.54 -58.62 -5.05
CA ARG A 46 7.31 -59.81 -5.46
C ARG A 46 8.36 -59.47 -6.51
N SER A 47 8.02 -58.64 -7.50
CA SER A 47 8.97 -58.19 -8.51
C SER A 47 10.08 -57.32 -7.92
N ILE A 48 9.77 -56.47 -6.93
CA ILE A 48 10.78 -55.70 -6.21
C ILE A 48 11.78 -56.64 -5.51
N HIS A 49 11.30 -57.66 -4.78
CA HIS A 49 12.18 -58.62 -4.13
C HIS A 49 12.99 -59.49 -5.10
N ALA A 50 12.39 -59.87 -6.24
CA ALA A 50 13.10 -60.59 -7.29
C ALA A 50 14.25 -59.75 -7.89
N LEU A 51 14.04 -58.44 -8.04
CA LEU A 51 15.07 -57.50 -8.48
C LEU A 51 16.14 -57.24 -7.42
N GLU A 52 15.78 -57.24 -6.13
CA GLU A 52 16.75 -57.08 -5.03
C GLU A 52 17.76 -58.24 -4.93
N SER A 53 17.49 -59.37 -5.59
CA SER A 53 18.41 -60.53 -5.64
C SER A 53 19.57 -60.33 -6.62
N GLU A 54 19.52 -59.31 -7.49
CA GLU A 54 20.54 -59.01 -8.49
C GLU A 54 21.17 -57.64 -8.28
N ALA A 55 22.49 -57.51 -8.48
CA ALA A 55 23.20 -56.25 -8.24
C ALA A 55 22.71 -55.09 -9.13
N GLU A 56 22.28 -55.38 -10.36
CA GLU A 56 21.67 -54.39 -11.25
C GLU A 56 20.27 -53.97 -10.78
N GLY A 57 19.49 -54.93 -10.28
CA GLY A 57 18.16 -54.69 -9.74
C GLY A 57 18.18 -53.85 -8.47
N VAL A 58 19.14 -54.08 -7.55
CA VAL A 58 19.32 -53.23 -6.35
C VAL A 58 19.52 -51.76 -6.73
N LYS A 59 20.40 -51.46 -7.71
CA LYS A 59 20.62 -50.08 -8.20
C LYS A 59 19.36 -49.47 -8.81
N LEU A 60 18.56 -50.27 -9.51
CA LEU A 60 17.30 -49.83 -10.09
C LEU A 60 16.28 -49.48 -9.00
N ILE A 61 16.18 -50.30 -7.94
CA ILE A 61 15.33 -50.05 -6.78
C ILE A 61 15.76 -48.78 -6.04
N GLU A 62 17.06 -48.54 -5.85
CA GLU A 62 17.56 -47.29 -5.24
C GLU A 62 17.14 -46.04 -6.04
N ARG A 63 17.23 -46.10 -7.37
CA ARG A 63 16.77 -45.01 -8.25
C ARG A 63 15.27 -44.80 -8.15
N LEU A 64 14.49 -45.89 -8.14
CA LEU A 64 13.04 -45.85 -7.96
C LEU A 64 12.69 -45.17 -6.63
N ARG A 65 13.35 -45.55 -5.53
CA ARG A 65 13.13 -45.00 -4.19
C ARG A 65 13.38 -43.49 -4.16
N ASN A 66 14.45 -43.03 -4.81
CA ASN A 66 14.75 -41.61 -4.98
C ASN A 66 13.70 -40.87 -5.83
N ALA A 67 13.24 -41.50 -6.91
CA ALA A 67 12.25 -40.92 -7.81
C ALA A 67 10.88 -40.78 -7.11
N ILE A 68 10.46 -41.77 -6.32
CA ILE A 68 9.24 -41.68 -5.48
C ILE A 68 9.38 -40.55 -4.46
N ARG A 69 10.51 -40.44 -3.76
CA ARG A 69 10.75 -39.34 -2.82
C ARG A 69 10.60 -37.98 -3.48
N GLN A 70 11.18 -37.78 -4.67
CA GLN A 70 11.04 -36.55 -5.43
C GLN A 70 9.59 -36.30 -5.89
N ARG A 71 8.89 -37.34 -6.33
CA ARG A 71 7.48 -37.26 -6.73
C ARG A 71 6.60 -36.83 -5.55
N ARG A 72 6.73 -37.47 -4.39
CA ARG A 72 6.00 -37.09 -3.15
C ARG A 72 6.25 -35.63 -2.79
N TYR A 73 7.51 -35.18 -2.86
CA TYR A 73 7.85 -33.78 -2.60
C TYR A 73 7.15 -32.81 -3.56
N ARG A 74 7.10 -33.14 -4.86
CA ARG A 74 6.41 -32.31 -5.89
C ARG A 74 4.89 -32.30 -5.75
N LEU A 75 4.29 -33.41 -5.34
CA LEU A 75 2.83 -33.54 -5.17
C LEU A 75 2.32 -32.97 -3.83
N SER A 76 3.19 -32.76 -2.85
CA SER A 76 2.80 -32.16 -1.57
C SER A 76 2.26 -30.73 -1.79
N LYS A 77 1.16 -30.37 -1.12
CA LYS A 77 0.52 -29.02 -1.23
C LYS A 77 1.46 -27.85 -0.86
N GLY A 78 2.60 -28.12 -0.23
CA GLY A 78 3.66 -27.15 0.08
C GLY A 78 4.84 -27.15 -0.90
N GLY A 79 4.74 -27.87 -2.03
CA GLY A 79 5.78 -27.91 -3.06
C GLY A 79 6.00 -26.54 -3.71
N ARG A 80 7.25 -26.07 -3.75
CA ARG A 80 7.64 -24.84 -4.46
C ARG A 80 7.31 -25.00 -5.95
N LYS A 81 6.54 -24.08 -6.53
CA LYS A 81 6.39 -23.98 -7.99
C LYS A 81 7.68 -23.41 -8.56
N THR A 82 8.37 -24.17 -9.41
CA THR A 82 9.60 -23.70 -10.05
C THR A 82 9.25 -22.67 -11.12
N CYS A 83 9.76 -21.44 -10.96
CA CYS A 83 9.74 -20.42 -12.01
C CYS A 83 11.15 -20.28 -12.55
N SER A 84 11.32 -20.50 -13.86
CA SER A 84 12.62 -20.37 -14.53
C SER A 84 12.63 -19.06 -15.31
N PHE A 85 13.58 -18.20 -14.97
CA PHE A 85 13.82 -16.94 -15.68
C PHE A 85 15.29 -16.90 -16.13
N THR A 86 15.52 -16.32 -17.31
CA THR A 86 16.87 -16.11 -17.82
C THR A 86 17.30 -14.69 -17.47
N LEU A 87 18.34 -14.56 -16.64
CA LEU A 87 18.96 -13.25 -16.35
C LEU A 87 20.27 -13.10 -17.13
N PRO A 88 20.64 -11.86 -17.51
CA PRO A 88 22.00 -11.54 -17.91
C PRO A 88 23.00 -11.98 -16.85
N LEU A 89 24.20 -12.36 -17.28
CA LEU A 89 25.24 -12.88 -16.38
C LEU A 89 25.59 -11.88 -15.28
N GLU A 90 25.69 -10.59 -15.62
CA GLU A 90 25.98 -9.50 -14.68
C GLU A 90 24.91 -9.35 -13.59
N THR A 91 23.64 -9.49 -13.97
CA THR A 91 22.52 -9.41 -13.01
C THR A 91 22.56 -10.60 -12.04
N LYS A 92 22.87 -11.80 -12.54
CA LYS A 92 23.00 -13.00 -11.71
C LYS A 92 24.18 -12.89 -10.73
N THR A 93 25.35 -12.43 -11.18
CA THR A 93 26.52 -12.26 -10.31
C THR A 93 26.26 -11.21 -9.23
N THR A 94 25.59 -10.12 -9.60
CA THR A 94 25.20 -9.06 -8.68
C THR A 94 24.20 -9.57 -7.64
N LEU A 95 23.16 -10.30 -8.07
CA LEU A 95 22.17 -10.89 -7.17
C LEU A 95 22.83 -11.84 -6.17
N LYS A 96 23.73 -12.71 -6.63
CA LYS A 96 24.47 -13.65 -5.78
C LYS A 96 25.36 -12.92 -4.76
N ARG A 97 26.05 -11.86 -5.20
CA ARG A 97 26.87 -11.01 -4.31
C ARG A 97 26.01 -10.34 -3.24
N LEU A 98 24.87 -9.76 -3.62
CA LEU A 98 23.95 -9.09 -2.70
C LEU A 98 23.31 -10.08 -1.72
N ALA A 99 22.94 -11.27 -2.16
CA ALA A 99 22.40 -12.31 -1.31
C ALA A 99 23.42 -12.74 -0.23
N LYS A 100 24.69 -12.93 -0.63
CA LYS A 100 25.79 -13.23 0.30
C LYS A 100 26.00 -12.12 1.32
N LEU A 101 26.01 -10.86 0.89
CA LEU A 101 26.18 -9.70 1.77
C LEU A 101 25.04 -9.60 2.80
N ASN A 102 23.81 -9.89 2.37
CA ASN A 102 22.63 -9.90 3.23
C ASN A 102 22.41 -11.22 3.99
N LYS A 103 23.35 -12.18 3.92
CA LYS A 103 23.25 -13.51 4.55
C LYS A 103 21.92 -14.23 4.28
N THR A 104 21.38 -14.06 3.06
CA THR A 104 20.07 -14.60 2.65
C THR A 104 20.19 -15.37 1.33
N THR A 105 19.14 -16.10 0.96
CA THR A 105 19.09 -16.76 -0.36
C THR A 105 18.74 -15.75 -1.44
N GLU A 106 19.16 -16.02 -2.69
CA GLU A 106 18.82 -15.17 -3.84
C GLU A 106 17.30 -14.98 -3.98
N THR A 107 16.51 -16.03 -3.71
CA THR A 107 15.04 -15.98 -3.74
C THR A 107 14.47 -15.08 -2.65
N ALA A 108 14.94 -15.23 -1.40
CA ALA A 108 14.49 -14.37 -0.29
C ALA A 108 14.88 -12.90 -0.50
N LEU A 109 16.02 -12.66 -1.14
CA LEU A 109 16.43 -11.30 -1.52
C LEU A 109 15.48 -10.70 -2.57
N ILE A 110 15.10 -11.47 -3.60
CA ILE A 110 14.12 -11.03 -4.61
C ILE A 110 12.78 -10.72 -3.96
N GLU A 111 12.27 -11.60 -3.10
CA GLU A 111 11.01 -11.41 -2.37
C GLU A 111 11.02 -10.09 -1.60
N ARG A 112 12.07 -9.86 -0.80
CA ARG A 112 12.24 -8.61 -0.04
C ARG A 112 12.32 -7.37 -0.94
N LEU A 113 12.98 -7.47 -2.10
CA LEU A 113 13.07 -6.35 -3.05
C LEU A 113 11.72 -6.04 -3.69
N ILE A 114 10.92 -7.06 -4.01
CA ILE A 114 9.57 -6.90 -4.53
C ILE A 114 8.67 -6.25 -3.48
N GLU A 115 8.68 -6.77 -2.25
CA GLU A 115 7.91 -6.21 -1.13
C GLU A 115 8.33 -4.77 -0.83
N GLY A 116 9.63 -4.51 -0.78
CA GLY A 116 10.18 -3.17 -0.59
C GLY A 116 9.74 -2.20 -1.68
N ALA A 117 9.76 -2.61 -2.95
CA ALA A 117 9.31 -1.78 -4.06
C ALA A 117 7.82 -1.44 -3.97
N VAL A 118 6.98 -2.41 -3.59
CA VAL A 118 5.55 -2.20 -3.36
C VAL A 118 5.30 -1.22 -2.20
N GLN A 119 6.02 -1.40 -1.09
CA GLN A 119 5.91 -0.51 0.08
C GLN A 119 6.33 0.92 -0.26
N VAL A 120 7.48 1.10 -0.91
CA VAL A 120 7.95 2.43 -1.33
C VAL A 120 6.94 3.10 -2.26
N ALA A 121 6.40 2.38 -3.25
CA ALA A 121 5.37 2.92 -4.14
C ALA A 121 4.09 3.31 -3.38
N SER A 122 3.66 2.51 -2.38
CA SER A 122 2.50 2.86 -1.56
C SER A 122 2.74 4.10 -0.70
N ILE A 123 3.92 4.22 -0.09
CA ILE A 123 4.29 5.36 0.76
C ILE A 123 4.35 6.63 -0.09
N GLN A 124 4.97 6.58 -1.27
CA GLN A 124 5.01 7.71 -2.18
C GLN A 124 3.60 8.13 -2.63
N LYS A 125 2.75 7.17 -2.98
CA LYS A 125 1.37 7.46 -3.37
C LYS A 125 0.56 8.08 -2.24
N GLU A 126 0.78 7.63 -1.00
CA GLU A 126 0.14 8.21 0.17
C GLU A 126 0.67 9.62 0.48
N ALA A 127 1.98 9.83 0.39
CA ALA A 127 2.60 11.14 0.54
C ALA A 127 2.03 12.15 -0.48
N MET A 128 1.97 11.78 -1.77
CA MET A 128 1.37 12.63 -2.80
C MET A 128 -0.11 12.95 -2.52
N ARG A 129 -0.88 12.00 -1.98
CA ARG A 129 -2.28 12.25 -1.59
C ARG A 129 -2.38 13.24 -0.44
N ARG A 130 -1.51 13.10 0.58
CA ARG A 130 -1.48 14.01 1.73
C ARG A 130 -1.06 15.42 1.31
N GLU A 131 -0.04 15.54 0.47
CA GLU A 131 0.38 16.82 -0.11
C GLU A 131 -0.75 17.46 -0.90
N ALA A 132 -1.43 16.72 -1.78
CA ALA A 132 -2.56 17.23 -2.55
C ALA A 132 -3.72 17.67 -1.64
N GLN A 133 -4.00 16.96 -0.55
CA GLN A 133 -4.99 17.38 0.45
C GLN A 133 -4.56 18.66 1.16
N MET A 134 -3.30 18.76 1.58
CA MET A 134 -2.77 19.95 2.25
C MET A 134 -2.80 21.17 1.34
N THR A 135 -2.43 21.03 0.05
CA THR A 135 -2.55 22.10 -0.93
C THR A 135 -3.99 22.55 -1.12
N LYS A 136 -4.96 21.62 -1.13
CA LYS A 136 -6.40 21.96 -1.19
C LYS A 136 -6.85 22.72 0.05
N VAL A 137 -6.43 22.29 1.24
CA VAL A 137 -6.77 22.98 2.51
C VAL A 137 -6.20 24.41 2.51
N ILE A 138 -4.93 24.58 2.13
CA ILE A 138 -4.29 25.91 2.02
C ILE A 138 -4.99 26.80 0.99
N HIS A 139 -5.35 26.23 -0.17
CA HIS A 139 -6.07 26.97 -1.19
C HIS A 139 -7.46 27.42 -0.70
N ASN A 140 -8.19 26.50 -0.07
CA ASN A 140 -9.52 26.80 0.48
C ASN A 140 -9.45 27.81 1.63
N SER A 141 -8.47 27.71 2.52
CA SER A 141 -8.30 28.66 3.63
C SER A 141 -7.97 30.06 3.10
N ARG A 142 -7.06 30.16 2.13
CA ARG A 142 -6.72 31.44 1.49
C ARG A 142 -7.93 32.05 0.78
N LYS A 143 -8.75 31.23 0.11
CA LYS A 143 -9.98 31.69 -0.52
C LYS A 143 -10.99 32.19 0.52
N LEU A 144 -11.12 31.50 1.64
CA LEU A 144 -12.00 31.93 2.74
C LEU A 144 -11.54 33.26 3.33
N GLU A 145 -10.24 33.42 3.62
CA GLU A 145 -9.66 34.69 4.10
C GLU A 145 -9.97 35.85 3.15
N GLN A 146 -9.81 35.64 1.84
CA GLN A 146 -10.14 36.65 0.83
C GLN A 146 -11.62 37.05 0.85
N GLU A 147 -12.54 36.10 1.04
CA GLU A 147 -13.97 36.42 1.14
C GLU A 147 -14.31 37.15 2.45
N LEU A 148 -13.65 36.80 3.57
CA LEU A 148 -13.83 37.53 4.83
C LEU A 148 -13.29 38.96 4.74
N ASP A 149 -12.16 39.18 4.07
CA ASP A 149 -11.60 40.52 3.85
C ASP A 149 -12.50 41.37 2.96
N LYS A 150 -13.12 40.78 1.93
CA LYS A 150 -14.15 41.48 1.14
C LYS A 150 -15.30 41.96 2.01
N VAL A 151 -15.82 41.11 2.90
CA VAL A 151 -16.89 41.48 3.83
C VAL A 151 -16.46 42.60 4.78
N ARG A 152 -15.24 42.54 5.33
CA ARG A 152 -14.68 43.62 6.16
C ARG A 152 -14.62 44.94 5.40
N ILE A 153 -14.10 44.91 4.17
CA ILE A 153 -13.99 46.10 3.31
C ILE A 153 -15.38 46.67 3.01
N ASP A 154 -16.35 45.83 2.65
CA ASP A 154 -17.69 46.29 2.30
C ASP A 154 -18.44 46.87 3.51
N GLU A 155 -18.31 46.25 4.68
CA GLU A 155 -18.92 46.81 5.89
C GLU A 155 -18.23 48.10 6.32
N THR A 156 -16.90 48.16 6.28
CA THR A 156 -16.13 49.40 6.55
C THR A 156 -16.53 50.52 5.60
N LYS A 157 -16.73 50.23 4.30
CA LYS A 157 -17.22 51.21 3.32
C LYS A 157 -18.61 51.75 3.69
N LYS A 158 -19.53 50.90 4.15
CA LYS A 158 -20.87 51.36 4.60
C LYS A 158 -20.77 52.28 5.80
N GLN A 159 -19.94 51.92 6.79
CA GLN A 159 -19.76 52.72 7.99
C GLN A 159 -19.05 54.05 7.68
N LEU A 160 -18.03 54.03 6.84
CA LEU A 160 -17.36 55.24 6.36
C LEU A 160 -18.35 56.15 5.62
N HIS A 161 -19.15 55.59 4.70
CA HIS A 161 -20.16 56.36 3.98
C HIS A 161 -21.20 56.97 4.93
N HIS A 162 -21.62 56.23 5.97
CA HIS A 162 -22.49 56.76 7.01
C HIS A 162 -21.84 57.94 7.75
N CYS A 163 -20.60 57.79 8.20
CA CYS A 163 -19.85 58.85 8.88
C CYS A 163 -19.68 60.09 7.99
N MET A 164 -19.25 59.91 6.74
CA MET A 164 -19.11 61.01 5.78
C MET A 164 -20.44 61.73 5.53
N LYS A 165 -21.55 60.99 5.43
CA LYS A 165 -22.87 61.59 5.27
C LYS A 165 -23.28 62.43 6.48
N GLN A 166 -22.95 61.99 7.70
CA GLN A 166 -23.21 62.78 8.89
C GLN A 166 -22.32 64.02 8.94
N LEU A 167 -21.03 63.90 8.64
CA LEU A 167 -20.10 65.04 8.57
C LEU A 167 -20.58 66.09 7.57
N ALA A 168 -20.93 65.69 6.35
CA ALA A 168 -21.45 66.61 5.33
C ALA A 168 -22.73 67.35 5.77
N ARG A 169 -23.59 66.70 6.58
CA ARG A 169 -24.77 67.34 7.17
C ARG A 169 -24.38 68.38 8.22
N TRP A 170 -23.41 68.07 9.07
CA TRP A 170 -22.88 69.00 10.06
C TRP A 170 -22.19 70.20 9.40
N GLU A 171 -21.35 69.97 8.39
CA GLU A 171 -20.71 71.02 7.59
C GLU A 171 -21.74 71.94 6.91
N SER A 172 -22.79 71.36 6.33
CA SER A 172 -23.90 72.11 5.73
C SER A 172 -24.67 72.95 6.76
N PHE A 173 -24.82 72.45 7.99
CA PHE A 173 -25.51 73.15 9.08
C PHE A 173 -24.67 74.30 9.63
N LEU A 174 -23.36 74.08 9.81
CA LEU A 174 -22.39 75.06 10.34
C LEU A 174 -21.88 76.04 9.28
N LYS A 175 -22.24 75.87 8.00
CA LYS A 175 -21.78 76.71 6.88
C LYS A 175 -20.26 76.90 6.84
N GLU A 176 -19.51 75.84 7.15
CA GLU A 176 -18.03 75.80 7.19
C GLU A 176 -17.37 76.64 8.31
N GLU A 177 -18.13 77.28 9.22
CA GLU A 177 -17.56 77.90 10.42
C GLU A 177 -17.32 76.84 11.50
N LEU A 178 -16.04 76.57 11.78
CA LEU A 178 -15.62 75.64 12.84
C LEU A 178 -15.79 76.30 14.21
N PRO A 179 -16.54 75.68 15.15
CA PRO A 179 -16.60 76.16 16.53
C PRO A 179 -15.23 76.05 17.20
N GLU A 180 -14.76 77.11 17.87
CA GLU A 180 -13.62 77.02 18.79
C GLU A 180 -14.04 76.18 20.00
N LEU A 181 -13.51 74.96 20.10
CA LEU A 181 -13.80 74.02 21.18
C LEU A 181 -12.87 74.27 22.36
N SER A 182 -13.42 74.24 23.57
CA SER A 182 -12.66 74.16 24.83
C SER A 182 -11.89 72.83 24.90
N LEU A 183 -10.76 72.80 25.62
CA LEU A 183 -10.00 71.57 25.90
C LEU A 183 -10.86 70.45 26.54
N GLU A 184 -11.86 70.82 27.35
CA GLU A 184 -12.80 69.85 27.94
C GLU A 184 -13.79 69.29 26.90
N ASP A 185 -14.24 70.12 25.97
CA ASP A 185 -15.18 69.73 24.91
C ASP A 185 -14.48 68.87 23.83
N GLU A 186 -13.22 69.16 23.51
CA GLU A 186 -12.38 68.32 22.66
C GLU A 186 -12.17 66.93 23.28
N ALA A 187 -11.88 66.86 24.58
CA ALA A 187 -11.71 65.60 25.30
C ALA A 187 -13.01 64.78 25.32
N ALA A 188 -14.16 65.43 25.54
CA ALA A 188 -15.46 64.78 25.48
C ALA A 188 -15.81 64.26 24.06
N ALA A 189 -15.49 65.05 23.02
CA ALA A 189 -15.66 64.65 21.63
C ALA A 189 -14.79 63.45 21.25
N ALA A 190 -13.53 63.43 21.70
CA ALA A 190 -12.61 62.30 21.50
C ALA A 190 -13.13 61.02 22.18
N ALA A 191 -13.59 61.11 23.43
CA ALA A 191 -14.16 59.96 24.14
C ALA A 191 -15.44 59.42 23.46
N LEU A 192 -16.28 60.31 22.92
CA LEU A 192 -17.47 59.94 22.17
C LEU A 192 -17.12 59.27 20.84
N ALA A 193 -16.09 59.77 20.14
CA ALA A 193 -15.58 59.17 18.91
C ALA A 193 -15.05 57.75 19.17
N GLU A 194 -14.29 57.54 20.25
CA GLU A 194 -13.77 56.22 20.61
C GLU A 194 -14.91 55.23 20.92
N LYS A 195 -15.94 55.66 21.65
CA LYS A 195 -17.12 54.83 21.91
C LYS A 195 -17.84 54.43 20.62
N ARG A 196 -17.98 55.35 19.66
CA ARG A 196 -18.58 55.06 18.35
C ARG A 196 -17.72 54.11 17.53
N LEU A 197 -16.40 54.27 17.59
CA LEU A 197 -15.46 53.41 16.88
C LEU A 197 -15.53 51.96 17.39
N ARG A 198 -15.72 51.76 18.71
CA ARG A 198 -15.99 50.42 19.28
C ARG A 198 -17.27 49.79 18.72
N VAL A 199 -18.36 50.53 18.64
CA VAL A 199 -19.63 50.03 18.07
C VAL A 199 -19.47 49.65 16.59
N ILE A 200 -18.72 50.45 15.82
CA ILE A 200 -18.41 50.14 14.41
C ILE A 200 -17.58 48.85 14.32
N GLN A 201 -16.57 48.69 15.19
CA GLN A 201 -15.75 47.49 15.22
C GLN A 201 -16.58 46.24 15.57
N GLU A 202 -17.51 46.34 16.51
CA GLU A 202 -18.44 45.27 16.86
C GLU A 202 -19.35 44.90 15.68
N ALA A 203 -19.85 45.89 14.94
CA ALA A 203 -20.67 45.65 13.75
C ALA A 203 -19.89 44.93 12.63
N ILE A 204 -18.63 45.34 12.39
CA ILE A 204 -17.73 44.67 11.44
C ILE A 204 -17.50 43.21 11.89
N ASN A 205 -17.19 42.98 13.16
CA ASN A 205 -16.96 41.65 13.69
C ASN A 205 -18.21 40.77 13.60
N ALA A 206 -19.39 41.31 13.86
CA ALA A 206 -20.67 40.61 13.74
C ALA A 206 -20.98 40.23 12.27
N ALA A 207 -20.69 41.11 11.31
CA ALA A 207 -20.85 40.82 9.89
C ALA A 207 -19.91 39.71 9.41
N VAL A 208 -18.65 39.74 9.88
CA VAL A 208 -17.65 38.67 9.63
C VAL A 208 -18.14 37.35 10.21
N ALA A 209 -18.53 37.30 11.48
CA ALA A 209 -19.01 36.09 12.15
C ALA A 209 -20.25 35.50 11.47
N LYS A 210 -21.19 36.35 11.01
CA LYS A 210 -22.36 35.90 10.26
C LYS A 210 -21.96 35.23 8.94
N ASN A 211 -20.97 35.79 8.22
CA ASN A 211 -20.50 35.20 6.98
C ASN A 211 -19.73 33.89 7.21
N GLU A 212 -18.94 33.79 8.28
CA GLU A 212 -18.29 32.55 8.69
C GLU A 212 -19.30 31.43 8.99
N MET A 213 -20.45 31.76 9.60
CA MET A 213 -21.51 30.79 9.88
C MET A 213 -22.30 30.35 8.64
N LEU A 214 -22.46 31.24 7.65
CA LEU A 214 -23.19 30.97 6.41
C LEU A 214 -22.33 30.35 5.31
N SER A 215 -21.00 30.51 5.40
CA SER A 215 -20.07 29.87 4.49
C SER A 215 -20.07 28.36 4.79
N PRO A 216 -20.37 27.49 3.80
CA PRO A 216 -20.35 26.06 4.03
C PRO A 216 -18.95 25.68 4.49
N ARG A 217 -18.85 25.18 5.73
CA ARG A 217 -17.62 24.58 6.26
C ARG A 217 -17.17 23.55 5.23
N SER A 218 -16.14 23.90 4.47
CA SER A 218 -15.50 23.01 3.51
C SER A 218 -14.72 21.97 4.30
N ILE A 219 -15.45 20.99 4.85
CA ILE A 219 -14.94 19.70 5.31
C ILE A 219 -14.61 18.88 4.08
#